data_AF-V4A6D6-F1
#
_entry.id   AF-V4A6D6-F1
#
_cell.length_a   1.000
_cell.length_b   1.000
_cell.length_c   1.000
_cell.angle_alpha   90.00
_cell.angle_beta   90.00
_cell.angle_gamma   90.00
#
_symmetry.space_group_name_H-M   'P 1'
#
loop_
_entity.id
_entity.type
_entity.pdbx_description
1 polymer ?
#
loop_
_entity_poly.entity_id
_entity_poly.type
_entity_poly.pdbx_seq_one_letter_code
_entity_poly.pdbx_strand_id
1 'polypeptide(L)'
;MGQSLNREDIIASEMTDPQTQDWLCLNVALRESTKALAMCTHQRIAAFHRHAKKFIGHLPPCPNDSCSKNYEIVGQWCPACAEWRREIIQFCRKGYIDRIVWSRYSSSEWLTNPYEVARVLIPRAHKFYYKSNEFHEDIRYSLSYIENSISFDVPKDLVQKVWVVRNSFRRKGKMKITSKDLNKCVSCLIDLLEVPTIYTNKAVPPAVKKLRSINKVEESSCVIL
;
A
#
# COMPACT_ATOMS: atom_id res chain seq x y z
N MET A 1 44.92 4.92 -25.76
CA MET A 1 43.70 4.84 -26.59
C MET A 1 42.65 4.10 -25.78
N GLY A 2 41.74 4.83 -25.13
CA GLY A 2 40.66 4.21 -24.36
C GLY A 2 39.59 3.68 -25.29
N GLN A 3 39.37 2.37 -25.30
CA GLN A 3 38.22 1.79 -25.97
C GLN A 3 36.96 2.29 -25.26
N SER A 4 36.13 3.05 -25.97
CA SER A 4 34.77 3.34 -25.53
C SER A 4 34.01 2.02 -25.55
N LEU A 5 33.81 1.42 -24.38
CA LEU A 5 32.89 0.28 -24.24
C LEU A 5 31.54 0.69 -24.84
N ASN A 6 31.02 -0.14 -25.75
CA ASN A 6 29.68 0.05 -26.28
C ASN A 6 28.72 0.07 -25.08
N ARG A 7 27.72 0.94 -25.13
CA ARG A 7 26.72 1.13 -24.06
C ARG A 7 26.02 -0.19 -23.72
N GLU A 8 25.87 -1.07 -24.70
CA GLU A 8 25.32 -2.42 -24.55
C GLU A 8 26.22 -3.34 -23.73
N ASP A 9 27.54 -3.29 -23.92
CA ASP A 9 28.51 -4.08 -23.15
C ASP A 9 28.56 -3.62 -21.69
N ILE A 10 28.44 -2.30 -21.46
CA ILE A 10 28.34 -1.74 -20.12
C ILE A 10 27.08 -2.26 -19.42
N ILE A 11 25.92 -2.19 -20.09
CA ILE A 11 24.66 -2.70 -19.54
C ILE A 11 24.76 -4.21 -19.26
N ALA A 12 25.28 -5.00 -20.19
CA ALA A 12 25.46 -6.44 -20.01
C ALA A 12 26.37 -6.76 -18.81
N SER A 13 27.47 -6.01 -18.64
CA SER A 13 28.37 -6.16 -17.49
C SER A 13 27.73 -5.74 -16.16
N GLU A 14 26.85 -4.72 -16.17
CA GLU A 14 26.12 -4.33 -14.96
C GLU A 14 25.02 -5.33 -14.60
N MET A 15 24.42 -6.01 -15.58
CA MET A 15 23.40 -7.04 -15.35
C MET A 15 23.97 -8.38 -14.88
N THR A 16 25.28 -8.62 -15.01
CA THR A 16 25.97 -9.78 -14.44
C THR A 16 26.53 -9.51 -13.04
N ASP A 17 26.55 -8.26 -12.57
CA ASP A 17 26.92 -7.91 -11.20
C ASP A 17 25.89 -8.49 -10.21
N PRO A 18 26.30 -9.35 -9.26
CA PRO A 18 25.38 -10.00 -8.34
C PRO A 18 24.56 -9.01 -7.50
N GLN A 19 25.12 -7.86 -7.16
CA GLN A 19 24.39 -6.86 -6.37
C GLN A 19 23.32 -6.15 -7.20
N THR A 20 23.54 -5.98 -8.50
CA THR A 20 22.52 -5.51 -9.45
C THR A 20 21.42 -6.55 -9.63
N GLN A 21 21.77 -7.84 -9.77
CA GLN A 21 20.78 -8.92 -9.87
C GLN A 21 19.92 -9.01 -8.61
N ASP A 22 20.55 -8.96 -7.43
CA ASP A 22 19.84 -8.94 -6.15
C ASP A 22 18.91 -7.73 -6.05
N TRP A 23 19.36 -6.56 -6.53
CA TRP A 23 18.52 -5.37 -6.58
C TRP A 23 17.31 -5.56 -7.50
N LEU A 24 17.47 -6.19 -8.67
CA LEU A 24 16.35 -6.57 -9.56
C LEU A 24 15.40 -7.57 -8.89
N CYS A 25 15.93 -8.56 -8.17
CA CYS A 25 15.12 -9.51 -7.40
C CYS A 25 14.30 -8.82 -6.31
N LEU A 26 14.86 -7.84 -5.60
CA LEU A 26 14.12 -7.01 -4.64
C LEU A 26 13.01 -6.21 -5.34
N ASN A 27 13.26 -5.67 -6.53
CA ASN A 27 12.23 -4.97 -7.32
C ASN A 27 11.06 -5.90 -7.64
N VAL A 28 11.34 -7.13 -8.08
CA VAL A 28 10.31 -8.14 -8.33
C VAL A 28 9.55 -8.46 -7.05
N ALA A 29 10.24 -8.74 -5.93
CA ALA A 29 9.61 -9.05 -4.65
C ALA A 29 8.66 -7.93 -4.17
N LEU A 30 9.09 -6.67 -4.27
CA LEU A 30 8.27 -5.51 -3.93
C LEU A 30 7.05 -5.38 -4.83
N ARG A 31 7.21 -5.57 -6.15
CA ARG A 31 6.10 -5.51 -7.10
C ARG A 31 5.05 -6.59 -6.82
N GLU A 32 5.47 -7.82 -6.60
CA GLU A 32 4.56 -8.94 -6.30
C GLU A 32 3.83 -8.71 -4.96
N SER A 33 4.56 -8.25 -3.94
CA SER A 33 3.97 -7.89 -2.64
C SER A 33 2.95 -6.76 -2.79
N THR A 34 3.27 -5.75 -3.60
CA THR A 34 2.38 -4.61 -3.85
C THR A 34 1.07 -5.06 -4.48
N LYS A 35 1.13 -5.89 -5.53
CA LYS A 35 -0.06 -6.42 -6.21
C LYS A 35 -0.94 -7.21 -5.25
N ALA A 36 -0.36 -8.12 -4.47
CA ALA A 36 -1.10 -8.94 -3.52
C ALA A 36 -1.77 -8.10 -2.41
N LEU A 37 -1.02 -7.15 -1.82
CA LEU A 37 -1.55 -6.26 -0.78
C LEU A 37 -2.59 -5.28 -1.30
N ALA A 38 -2.43 -4.79 -2.54
CA ALA A 38 -3.43 -3.95 -3.18
C ALA A 38 -4.75 -4.72 -3.29
N MET A 39 -4.74 -5.96 -3.80
CA MET A 39 -5.95 -6.78 -3.88
C MET A 39 -6.63 -6.98 -2.52
N CYS A 40 -5.86 -7.19 -1.44
CA CYS A 40 -6.38 -7.25 -0.08
C CYS A 40 -7.07 -5.96 0.33
N THR A 41 -6.37 -4.84 0.13
CA THR A 41 -6.83 -3.50 0.52
C THR A 41 -8.10 -3.12 -0.25
N HIS A 42 -8.15 -3.34 -1.56
CA HIS A 42 -9.32 -3.09 -2.40
C HIS A 42 -10.54 -3.87 -1.95
N GLN A 43 -10.37 -5.16 -1.62
CA GLN A 43 -11.48 -5.97 -1.12
C GLN A 43 -12.00 -5.46 0.23
N ARG A 44 -11.10 -5.07 1.15
CA ARG A 44 -11.50 -4.50 2.45
C ARG A 44 -12.22 -3.17 2.29
N ILE A 45 -11.75 -2.30 1.41
CA ILE A 45 -12.38 -1.01 1.08
C ILE A 45 -13.79 -1.23 0.53
N ALA A 46 -13.94 -2.12 -0.47
CA ALA A 46 -15.23 -2.42 -1.06
C ALA A 46 -16.19 -3.10 -0.07
N ALA A 47 -15.69 -3.97 0.82
CA ALA A 47 -16.49 -4.59 1.86
C ALA A 47 -16.99 -3.57 2.89
N PHE A 48 -16.10 -2.71 3.39
CA PHE A 48 -16.45 -1.63 4.32
C PHE A 48 -17.47 -0.68 3.70
N HIS A 49 -17.23 -0.21 2.47
CA HIS A 49 -18.13 0.74 1.81
C HIS A 49 -19.54 0.15 1.60
N ARG A 50 -19.63 -1.11 1.15
CA ARG A 50 -20.93 -1.81 1.03
C ARG A 50 -21.63 -1.95 2.37
N HIS A 51 -20.88 -2.25 3.44
CA HIS A 51 -21.43 -2.36 4.79
C HIS A 51 -22.01 -1.02 5.24
N ALA A 52 -21.21 0.05 5.26
CA ALA A 52 -21.65 1.39 5.66
C ALA A 52 -22.81 1.91 4.80
N LYS A 53 -22.76 1.70 3.48
CA LYS A 53 -23.83 2.09 2.56
C LYS A 53 -25.16 1.38 2.84
N LYS A 54 -25.16 0.14 3.35
CA LYS A 54 -26.39 -0.55 3.74
C LYS A 54 -27.12 0.17 4.88
N PHE A 55 -26.36 0.76 5.81
CA PHE A 55 -26.93 1.50 6.94
C PHE A 55 -27.24 2.95 6.60
N ILE A 56 -26.44 3.59 5.75
CA ILE A 56 -26.52 5.03 5.51
C ILE A 56 -27.31 5.36 4.23
N GLY A 57 -27.42 4.43 3.28
CA GLY A 57 -27.92 4.70 1.93
C GLY A 57 -29.39 5.11 1.83
N HIS A 58 -30.15 5.00 2.92
CA HIS A 58 -31.53 5.48 3.00
C HIS A 58 -31.63 6.96 3.42
N LEU A 59 -30.53 7.54 3.93
CA LEU A 59 -30.50 8.94 4.33
C LEU A 59 -30.47 9.86 3.09
N PRO A 60 -31.08 11.05 3.17
CA PRO A 60 -31.06 11.99 2.06
C PRO A 60 -29.63 12.40 1.71
N PRO A 61 -29.35 12.69 0.42
CA PRO A 61 -28.06 13.24 0.01
C PRO A 61 -27.70 14.51 0.78
N CYS A 62 -26.40 14.78 0.88
CA CYS A 62 -25.92 15.99 1.55
C CYS A 62 -26.46 17.25 0.83
N PRO A 63 -27.20 18.14 1.51
CA PRO A 63 -27.79 19.32 0.89
C PRO A 63 -26.75 20.39 0.52
N ASN A 64 -25.58 20.35 1.17
CA ASN A 64 -24.51 21.33 1.02
C ASN A 64 -23.35 20.80 0.16
N ASP A 65 -23.60 19.78 -0.67
CA ASP A 65 -22.59 19.02 -1.41
C ASP A 65 -21.60 18.31 -0.45
N SER A 66 -20.66 19.03 0.18
CA SER A 66 -19.62 18.46 1.05
C SER A 66 -19.53 19.13 2.44
N CYS A 67 -20.27 18.63 3.43
CA CYS A 67 -20.14 19.08 4.83
C CYS A 67 -18.70 19.07 5.36
N SER A 68 -17.89 18.07 4.97
CA SER A 68 -16.50 17.97 5.42
C SER A 68 -15.63 19.16 5.02
N LYS A 69 -15.94 19.82 3.89
CA LYS A 69 -15.23 20.99 3.38
C LYS A 69 -15.84 22.30 3.85
N ASN A 70 -17.15 22.30 4.07
CA ASN A 70 -17.93 23.51 4.35
C ASN A 70 -18.06 23.82 5.84
N TYR A 71 -17.87 22.82 6.71
CA TYR A 71 -18.02 22.97 8.16
C TYR A 71 -16.86 22.33 8.91
N GLU A 72 -16.18 23.12 9.73
CA GLU A 72 -15.15 22.63 10.66
C GLU A 72 -15.76 21.86 11.83
N ILE A 73 -16.94 22.31 12.30
CA ILE A 73 -17.62 21.75 13.46
C ILE A 73 -18.53 20.61 13.01
N VAL A 74 -18.30 19.40 13.52
CA VAL A 74 -19.06 18.19 13.17
C VAL A 74 -20.54 18.32 13.51
N GLY A 75 -20.90 19.08 14.54
CA GLY A 75 -22.30 19.35 14.91
C GLY A 75 -23.13 20.08 13.85
N GLN A 76 -22.48 20.68 12.83
CA GLN A 76 -23.13 21.34 11.69
C GLN A 76 -23.28 20.42 10.47
N TRP A 77 -22.79 19.18 10.55
CA TRP A 77 -22.85 18.25 9.43
C TRP A 77 -24.26 17.69 9.29
N CYS A 78 -24.70 17.47 8.04
CA CYS A 78 -25.97 16.79 7.80
C CYS A 78 -25.93 15.34 8.32
N PRO A 79 -27.10 14.73 8.60
CA PRO A 79 -27.17 13.37 9.16
C PRO A 79 -26.37 12.34 8.35
N ALA A 80 -26.46 12.38 7.01
CA ALA A 80 -25.73 11.45 6.15
C ALA A 80 -24.20 11.58 6.30
N CYS A 81 -23.66 12.80 6.29
CA CYS A 81 -22.21 13.01 6.45
C CYS A 81 -21.73 12.67 7.86
N ALA A 82 -22.53 12.96 8.90
CA ALA A 82 -22.21 12.61 10.28
C ALA A 82 -22.15 11.09 10.48
N GLU A 83 -23.10 10.35 9.91
CA GLU A 83 -23.12 8.88 9.98
C GLU A 83 -21.96 8.26 9.19
N TRP A 84 -21.66 8.75 7.98
CA TRP A 84 -20.46 8.30 7.26
C TRP A 84 -19.19 8.53 8.08
N ARG A 85 -19.04 9.70 8.69
CA ARG A 85 -17.90 9.99 9.58
C ARG A 85 -17.83 8.99 10.73
N ARG A 86 -18.96 8.68 11.36
CA ARG A 86 -19.06 7.71 12.46
C ARG A 86 -18.58 6.32 12.02
N GLU A 87 -19.03 5.84 10.86
CA GLU A 87 -18.60 4.55 10.31
C GLU A 87 -17.11 4.53 9.93
N ILE A 88 -16.59 5.61 9.35
CA ILE A 88 -15.15 5.74 9.01
C ILE A 88 -14.29 5.66 10.28
N ILE A 89 -14.69 6.37 11.33
CA ILE A 89 -13.96 6.41 12.61
C ILE A 89 -13.91 5.03 13.26
N GLN A 90 -15.02 4.28 13.25
CA GLN A 90 -15.05 2.91 13.78
C GLN A 90 -14.03 2.00 13.11
N PHE A 91 -13.67 2.29 11.86
CA PHE A 91 -12.72 1.51 11.08
C PHE A 91 -11.26 1.97 11.23
N CYS A 92 -11.04 3.11 11.89
CA CYS A 92 -9.72 3.67 12.16
C CYS A 92 -9.10 3.07 13.43
N ARG A 93 -7.77 2.91 13.46
CA ARG A 93 -7.05 2.63 14.71
C ARG A 93 -7.19 3.81 15.67
N LYS A 94 -7.41 3.55 16.96
CA LYS A 94 -7.71 4.59 17.99
C LYS A 94 -6.74 5.78 17.96
N GLY A 95 -5.43 5.53 17.89
CA GLY A 95 -4.40 6.59 17.87
C GLY A 95 -4.26 7.38 16.55
N TYR A 96 -5.05 7.06 15.52
CA TYR A 96 -5.07 7.75 14.24
C TYR A 96 -6.20 8.79 14.11
N ILE A 97 -7.31 8.59 14.82
CA ILE A 97 -8.56 9.35 14.64
C ILE A 97 -8.33 10.86 14.76
N ASP A 98 -7.60 11.29 15.80
CA ASP A 98 -7.34 12.71 16.08
C ASP A 98 -6.45 13.41 15.04
N ARG A 99 -5.82 12.64 14.14
CA ARG A 99 -4.94 13.16 13.08
C ARG A 99 -5.69 13.39 11.76
N ILE A 100 -6.98 13.02 11.70
CA ILE A 100 -7.78 13.13 10.48
C ILE A 100 -8.21 14.59 10.29
N VAL A 101 -7.72 15.19 9.20
CA VAL A 101 -8.11 16.55 8.78
C VAL A 101 -9.28 16.43 7.80
N TRP A 102 -10.51 16.47 8.32
CA TRP A 102 -11.74 16.19 7.57
C TRP A 102 -11.94 17.09 6.34
N SER A 103 -11.50 18.35 6.39
CA SER A 103 -11.57 19.32 5.29
C SER A 103 -10.79 18.91 4.03
N ARG A 104 -9.93 17.89 4.12
CA ARG A 104 -9.23 17.34 2.95
C ARG A 104 -10.04 16.32 2.16
N TYR A 105 -11.22 15.93 2.63
CA TYR A 105 -12.04 14.87 2.01
C TYR A 105 -13.35 15.44 1.50
N SER A 106 -13.92 14.82 0.46
CA SER A 106 -15.18 15.24 -0.15
C SER A 106 -16.30 14.32 0.35
N SER A 107 -17.04 14.75 1.37
CA SER A 107 -18.14 13.96 1.92
C SER A 107 -19.30 13.77 0.93
N SER A 108 -19.37 14.59 -0.13
CA SER A 108 -20.28 14.41 -1.27
C SER A 108 -20.08 13.07 -1.98
N GLU A 109 -18.85 12.57 -2.05
CA GLU A 109 -18.52 11.38 -2.84
C GLU A 109 -18.58 10.10 -2.00
N TRP A 110 -18.75 10.17 -0.68
CA TRP A 110 -18.69 8.98 0.18
C TRP A 110 -19.76 7.93 -0.14
N LEU A 111 -20.93 8.33 -0.63
CA LEU A 111 -22.01 7.40 -0.99
C LEU A 111 -21.70 6.57 -2.25
N THR A 112 -20.94 7.12 -3.18
CA THR A 112 -20.72 6.55 -4.53
C THR A 112 -19.29 6.07 -4.72
N ASN A 113 -18.32 6.69 -4.07
CA ASN A 113 -16.89 6.42 -4.24
C ASN A 113 -16.28 5.76 -2.99
N PRO A 114 -16.07 4.43 -2.99
CA PRO A 114 -15.45 3.73 -1.87
C PRO A 114 -14.01 4.20 -1.59
N TYR A 115 -13.32 4.70 -2.62
CA TYR A 115 -11.96 5.15 -2.51
C TYR A 115 -11.85 6.51 -1.82
N GLU A 116 -12.86 7.38 -1.94
CA GLU A 116 -12.87 8.65 -1.22
C GLU A 116 -12.99 8.41 0.28
N VAL A 117 -13.75 7.39 0.65
CA VAL A 117 -13.85 6.97 2.05
C VAL A 117 -12.54 6.36 2.54
N ALA A 118 -11.94 5.46 1.75
CA ALA A 118 -10.64 4.88 2.06
C ALA A 118 -9.51 5.91 2.12
N ARG A 119 -9.65 7.05 1.43
CA ARG A 119 -8.65 8.12 1.40
C ARG A 119 -8.31 8.64 2.79
N VAL A 120 -9.27 8.58 3.70
CA VAL A 120 -9.10 8.94 5.12
C VAL A 120 -8.01 8.08 5.78
N LEU A 121 -7.81 6.83 5.35
CA LEU A 121 -6.87 5.88 5.95
C LEU A 121 -5.48 5.87 5.30
N ILE A 122 -5.26 6.67 4.25
CA ILE A 122 -4.02 6.67 3.46
C ILE A 122 -3.28 8.02 3.45
N PRO A 123 -3.05 8.67 4.60
CA PRO A 123 -2.49 10.03 4.67
C PRO A 123 -1.12 10.14 3.99
N ARG A 124 -0.33 9.06 3.94
CA ARG A 124 1.00 9.04 3.31
C ARG A 124 0.96 8.88 1.78
N ALA A 125 -0.18 8.45 1.23
CA ALA A 125 -0.41 8.25 -0.21
C ALA A 125 -1.43 9.25 -0.81
N HIS A 126 -2.01 10.14 0.00
CA HIS A 126 -3.08 11.06 -0.38
C HIS A 126 -2.81 11.85 -1.68
N LYS A 127 -1.57 12.32 -1.90
CA LYS A 127 -1.19 13.10 -3.09
C LYS A 127 -1.20 12.30 -4.40
N PHE A 128 -1.19 10.97 -4.32
CA PHE A 128 -1.18 10.09 -5.48
C PHE A 128 -2.57 9.57 -5.85
N TYR A 129 -3.56 9.78 -4.99
CA TYR A 129 -4.95 9.34 -5.20
C TYR A 129 -5.53 9.80 -6.54
N TYR A 130 -5.21 11.04 -6.95
CA TYR A 130 -5.65 11.62 -8.22
C TYR A 130 -4.72 11.33 -9.41
N LYS A 131 -3.63 10.59 -9.20
CA LYS A 131 -2.68 10.18 -10.25
C LYS A 131 -2.87 8.68 -10.52
N SER A 132 -3.89 8.37 -11.32
CA SER A 132 -4.52 7.04 -11.47
C SER A 132 -3.58 5.88 -11.85
N ASN A 133 -2.45 6.15 -12.50
CA ASN A 133 -1.60 5.07 -13.03
C ASN A 133 -0.57 4.56 -12.00
N GLU A 134 -0.05 5.44 -11.14
CA GLU A 134 0.98 5.07 -10.15
C GLU A 134 0.39 4.66 -8.80
N PHE A 135 -0.88 5.00 -8.56
CA PHE A 135 -1.48 4.94 -7.22
C PHE A 135 -1.57 3.53 -6.65
N HIS A 136 -1.78 2.53 -7.51
CA HIS A 136 -1.87 1.11 -7.13
C HIS A 136 -0.56 0.34 -7.33
N GLU A 137 0.47 0.99 -7.87
CA GLU A 137 1.77 0.38 -8.16
C GLU A 137 2.79 0.57 -7.03
N ASP A 138 2.50 1.46 -6.07
CA ASP A 138 3.34 1.67 -4.88
C ASP A 138 2.71 1.04 -3.64
N ILE A 139 3.45 0.14 -2.99
CA ILE A 139 3.09 -0.52 -1.73
C ILE A 139 2.69 0.47 -0.62
N ARG A 140 3.16 1.72 -0.69
CA ARG A 140 2.80 2.83 0.21
C ARG A 140 1.30 2.97 0.43
N TYR A 141 0.48 2.75 -0.61
CA TYR A 141 -0.97 2.82 -0.49
C TYR A 141 -1.48 1.78 0.52
N SER A 142 -1.19 0.51 0.25
CA SER A 142 -1.61 -0.61 1.11
C SER A 142 -1.00 -0.50 2.50
N LEU A 143 0.28 -0.12 2.63
CA LEU A 143 0.93 0.07 3.93
C LEU A 143 0.26 1.17 4.75
N SER A 144 -0.05 2.31 4.12
CA SER A 144 -0.72 3.41 4.82
C SER A 144 -2.11 2.98 5.28
N TYR A 145 -2.85 2.23 4.46
CA TYR A 145 -4.17 1.71 4.84
C TYR A 145 -4.07 0.72 6.01
N ILE A 146 -3.16 -0.26 5.93
CA ILE A 146 -2.89 -1.26 6.97
C ILE A 146 -2.49 -0.58 8.29
N GLU A 147 -1.63 0.45 8.23
CA GLU A 147 -1.15 1.17 9.42
C GLU A 147 -2.28 1.87 10.19
N ASN A 148 -3.31 2.34 9.49
CA ASN A 148 -4.35 3.21 10.06
C ASN A 148 -5.71 2.51 10.23
N SER A 149 -5.90 1.32 9.66
CA SER A 149 -7.16 0.56 9.72
C SER A 149 -7.13 -0.54 10.79
N ILE A 150 -8.31 -0.85 11.36
CA ILE A 150 -8.50 -2.04 12.21
C ILE A 150 -8.77 -3.34 11.41
N SER A 151 -8.94 -3.26 10.08
CA SER A 151 -9.17 -4.46 9.25
C SER A 151 -8.00 -5.43 9.20
N PHE A 152 -6.83 -4.98 9.62
CA PHE A 152 -5.59 -5.71 9.55
C PHE A 152 -4.96 -5.73 10.94
N ASP A 153 -4.75 -6.94 11.45
CA ASP A 153 -4.05 -7.17 12.70
C ASP A 153 -2.56 -7.35 12.43
N VAL A 154 -1.93 -6.28 11.94
CA VAL A 154 -0.50 -6.26 11.64
C VAL A 154 0.24 -5.51 12.75
N PRO A 155 1.27 -6.13 13.35
CA PRO A 155 2.15 -5.48 14.33
C PRO A 155 2.77 -4.19 13.79
N LYS A 156 2.85 -3.15 14.62
CA LYS A 156 3.38 -1.84 14.20
C LYS A 156 4.84 -1.93 13.76
N ASP A 157 5.65 -2.74 14.43
CA ASP A 157 7.06 -2.93 14.10
C ASP A 157 7.24 -3.55 12.71
N LEU A 158 6.38 -4.52 12.35
CA LEU A 158 6.38 -5.13 11.02
C LEU A 158 6.03 -4.12 9.93
N VAL A 159 5.00 -3.29 10.15
CA VAL A 159 4.67 -2.19 9.22
C VAL A 159 5.86 -1.24 9.04
N GLN A 160 6.55 -0.87 10.13
CA GLN A 160 7.73 0.00 10.02
C GLN A 160 8.90 -0.66 9.28
N LYS A 161 9.16 -1.95 9.50
CA LYS A 161 10.19 -2.69 8.75
C LYS A 161 9.90 -2.66 7.25
N VAL A 162 8.65 -2.87 6.84
CA VAL A 162 8.28 -2.81 5.40
C VAL A 162 8.35 -1.39 4.84
N TRP A 163 8.05 -0.35 5.63
CA TRP A 163 8.34 1.03 5.23
C TRP A 163 9.83 1.26 4.95
N VAL A 164 10.72 0.67 5.76
CA VAL A 164 12.17 0.74 5.54
C VAL A 164 12.57 0.03 4.24
N VAL A 165 12.03 -1.17 3.97
CA VAL A 165 12.26 -1.90 2.70
C VAL A 165 11.81 -1.08 1.49
N ARG A 166 10.62 -0.48 1.54
CA ARG A 166 10.14 0.38 0.45
C ARG A 166 11.04 1.62 0.25
N ASN A 167 11.59 2.17 1.32
CA ASN A 167 12.43 3.36 1.24
C ASN A 167 13.87 3.04 0.81
N SER A 168 14.41 1.85 1.12
CA SER A 168 15.70 1.40 0.60
C SER A 168 15.65 1.25 -0.92
N PHE A 169 14.54 0.75 -1.46
CA PHE A 169 14.26 0.66 -2.89
C PHE A 169 14.29 2.01 -3.63
N ARG A 170 13.84 3.11 -3.01
CA ARG A 170 13.81 4.44 -3.66
C ARG A 170 15.03 5.32 -3.37
N ARG A 171 16.09 4.80 -2.74
CA ARG A 171 17.34 5.57 -2.58
C ARG A 171 17.97 5.76 -3.96
N LYS A 172 17.67 6.91 -4.58
CA LYS A 172 18.16 7.32 -5.90
C LYS A 172 19.67 7.05 -6.01
N GLY A 173 20.06 6.30 -7.03
CA GLY A 173 21.47 6.12 -7.43
C GLY A 173 22.18 4.86 -6.93
N LYS A 174 21.55 4.00 -6.12
CA LYS A 174 22.13 2.69 -5.77
C LYS A 174 21.28 1.55 -6.34
N MET A 175 21.65 1.09 -7.55
CA MET A 175 21.09 -0.10 -8.19
C MET A 175 21.82 -1.39 -7.73
N LYS A 176 22.27 -1.42 -6.47
CA LYS A 176 23.07 -2.50 -5.90
C LYS A 176 22.67 -2.72 -4.45
N ILE A 177 22.47 -3.98 -4.06
CA ILE A 177 22.25 -4.40 -2.67
C ILE A 177 23.04 -5.68 -2.39
N THR A 178 23.32 -5.96 -1.12
CA THR A 178 23.92 -7.25 -0.74
C THR A 178 22.85 -8.34 -0.70
N SER A 179 23.23 -9.60 -0.93
CA SER A 179 22.32 -10.75 -0.81
C SER A 179 21.73 -10.87 0.59
N LYS A 180 22.51 -10.54 1.62
CA LYS A 180 22.03 -10.40 3.01
C LYS A 180 20.91 -9.38 3.15
N ASP A 181 21.05 -8.21 2.52
CA ASP A 181 20.01 -7.18 2.56
C ASP A 181 18.78 -7.59 1.73
N LEU A 182 18.97 -8.26 0.58
CA LEU A 182 17.88 -8.85 -0.19
C LEU A 182 17.07 -9.81 0.67
N ASN A 183 17.72 -10.80 1.29
CA ASN A 183 17.04 -11.83 2.09
C ASN A 183 16.30 -11.24 3.28
N LYS A 184 16.89 -10.21 3.93
CA LYS A 184 16.22 -9.47 5.00
C LYS A 184 14.98 -8.74 4.49
N CYS A 185 15.08 -8.10 3.33
CA CYS A 185 13.95 -7.38 2.72
C CYS A 185 12.83 -8.34 2.28
N VAL A 186 13.19 -9.45 1.61
CA VAL A 186 12.25 -10.46 1.13
C VAL A 186 11.56 -11.16 2.31
N SER A 187 12.31 -11.56 3.34
CA SER A 187 11.75 -12.13 4.57
C SER A 187 10.75 -11.18 5.22
N CYS A 188 11.09 -9.89 5.33
CA CYS A 188 10.17 -8.89 5.88
C CYS A 188 8.87 -8.73 5.06
N LEU A 189 8.94 -8.85 3.73
CA LEU A 189 7.76 -8.82 2.87
C LEU A 189 6.91 -10.09 3.02
N ILE A 190 7.55 -11.26 3.14
CA ILE A 190 6.89 -12.53 3.43
C ILE A 190 6.16 -12.43 4.78
N ASP A 191 6.84 -12.01 5.85
CA ASP A 191 6.26 -11.86 7.18
C ASP A 191 4.97 -11.01 7.16
N LEU A 192 4.97 -9.91 6.39
CA LEU A 192 3.78 -9.08 6.21
C LEU A 192 2.65 -9.82 5.47
N LEU A 193 2.98 -10.52 4.39
CA LEU A 193 1.99 -11.26 3.60
C LEU A 193 1.42 -12.47 4.36
N GLU A 194 2.18 -13.07 5.28
CA GLU A 194 1.76 -14.21 6.08
C GLU A 194 0.92 -13.83 7.32
N VAL A 195 0.74 -12.54 7.59
CA VAL A 195 -0.22 -12.10 8.62
C VAL A 195 -1.61 -12.67 8.29
N PRO A 196 -2.30 -13.36 9.22
CA PRO A 196 -3.53 -14.09 8.92
C PRO A 196 -4.64 -13.26 8.24
N THR A 197 -4.81 -12.01 8.67
CA THR A 197 -5.79 -11.07 8.09
C THR A 197 -5.49 -10.67 6.64
N ILE A 198 -4.26 -10.90 6.16
CA ILE A 198 -3.77 -10.68 4.80
C ILE A 198 -3.73 -12.01 4.03
N TYR A 199 -3.12 -13.05 4.61
CA TYR A 199 -2.85 -14.33 3.93
C TYR A 199 -4.11 -15.06 3.43
N THR A 200 -5.25 -14.83 4.10
CA THR A 200 -6.56 -15.37 3.70
C THR A 200 -7.03 -14.92 2.31
N ASN A 201 -6.45 -13.86 1.76
CA ASN A 201 -6.75 -13.43 0.40
C ASN A 201 -6.10 -14.36 -0.64
N LYS A 202 -6.90 -14.85 -1.60
CA LYS A 202 -6.45 -15.77 -2.67
C LYS A 202 -5.24 -15.30 -3.49
N ALA A 203 -4.98 -14.00 -3.56
CA ALA A 203 -3.83 -13.44 -4.29
C ALA A 203 -2.51 -13.55 -3.52
N VAL A 204 -2.56 -13.78 -2.20
CA VAL A 204 -1.38 -13.72 -1.32
C VAL A 204 -0.55 -15.00 -1.33
N PRO A 205 -1.13 -16.23 -1.20
CA PRO A 205 -0.32 -17.46 -1.21
C PRO A 205 0.55 -17.62 -2.47
N PRO A 206 0.08 -17.31 -3.70
CA PRO A 206 0.94 -17.34 -4.88
C PRO A 206 2.10 -16.34 -4.83
N ALA A 207 1.86 -15.13 -4.30
CA ALA A 207 2.90 -14.12 -4.13
C ALA A 207 3.95 -14.57 -3.11
N VAL A 208 3.52 -15.12 -1.97
CA VAL A 208 4.43 -15.69 -0.95
C VAL A 208 5.29 -16.81 -1.54
N LYS A 209 4.71 -17.72 -2.34
CA LYS A 209 5.46 -18.77 -3.03
C LYS A 209 6.55 -18.19 -3.94
N LYS A 210 6.24 -17.14 -4.70
CA LYS A 210 7.20 -16.45 -5.58
C LYS A 210 8.28 -15.69 -4.82
N LEU A 211 7.96 -15.09 -3.68
CA LEU A 211 8.95 -14.45 -2.82
C LEU A 211 9.89 -15.49 -2.19
N ARG A 212 9.36 -16.64 -1.77
CA ARG A 212 10.17 -17.74 -1.23
C ARG A 212 11.14 -18.30 -2.27
N SER A 213 10.78 -18.34 -3.56
CA SER A 213 11.74 -18.76 -4.58
C SER A 213 12.88 -17.77 -4.76
N ILE A 214 12.66 -16.46 -4.54
CA ILE A 214 13.71 -15.43 -4.55
C ILE A 214 14.65 -15.62 -3.34
N ASN A 215 14.10 -15.91 -2.17
CA ASN A 215 14.87 -16.11 -0.93
C ASN A 215 15.71 -17.42 -0.93
N LYS A 216 15.41 -18.37 -1.82
CA LYS A 216 16.11 -19.66 -1.94
C LYS A 216 17.28 -19.66 -2.93
N VAL A 217 17.50 -18.58 -3.67
CA VAL A 217 18.52 -18.49 -4.73
C VAL A 217 19.96 -18.52 -4.17
N GLU A 218 20.18 -18.40 -2.86
CA GLU A 218 21.50 -18.61 -2.26
C GLU A 218 22.00 -20.07 -2.36
N GLU A 219 21.16 -21.07 -2.64
CA GLU A 219 21.63 -22.46 -2.86
C GLU A 219 21.85 -22.81 -4.33
N SER A 220 21.38 -22.01 -5.28
CA SER A 220 21.55 -22.26 -6.71
C SER A 220 21.38 -20.96 -7.49
N SER A 221 22.52 -20.39 -7.90
CA SER A 221 22.72 -19.35 -8.91
C SER A 221 21.48 -18.98 -9.74
N CYS A 222 21.05 -17.71 -9.64
CA CYS A 222 19.93 -17.18 -10.39
C CYS A 222 20.22 -17.21 -11.90
N VAL A 223 19.48 -18.04 -12.65
CA VAL A 223 19.38 -17.90 -14.11
C VAL A 223 18.17 -17.00 -14.38
N ILE A 224 18.45 -15.78 -14.83
CA ILE A 224 17.41 -14.91 -15.41
C ILE A 224 17.21 -15.43 -16.85
N LEU A 225 16.04 -16.01 -17.13
CA LEU A 225 15.57 -16.35 -18.48
C LEU A 225 14.80 -15.18 -19.09
#